data_AF-A0A927CEY0-F1
#
_entry.id   AF-A0A927CEY0-F1
#
_cell.length_a   1.000
_cell.length_b   1.000
_cell.length_c   1.000
_cell.angle_alpha   90.00
_cell.angle_beta   90.00
_cell.angle_gamma   90.00
#
_symmetry.space_group_name_H-M   'P 1'
#
loop_
_entity.id
_entity.type
_entity.pdbx_description
1 polymer ?
#
loop_
_entity_poly.entity_id
_entity_poly.type
_entity_poly.pdbx_seq_one_letter_code
_entity_poly.pdbx_strand_id
1 'polypeptide(L)'
;MFNYETPVYYSANLTGTHAAGAWPEGKRLPRGWSVVELSAGSELYLEWKRQVTIVNSPCPGEGRLRITAALDYRSACKVDVLLGVSGEKLGSLDIRYAYTFQPFELILDGERTAAAFREGVVLRMEGDGQPLWIFDELQGDDTRRLFVPHLLVGGGEPRTGAFVNSFASLSSLQPFGWLEGCVLDGLYALRPSVGADRIDPAIGMHLRQYVSEDGSLRYEDLHGQPADDKLTTIEATLPLAVIAKLHPDHPLISRTLSFWEARLQVGGGAIVDGDTITAEGVYTVAYPMAVVAAKLERAALAERAIGEVMIRRDALARGTHLFLRYNRKTGAYVFRNWSRAYAWYMLGMTRTWHELKSSAFGQLPAMNELEREIRRIADVALQWVQPEGVWTSFLDDSDTGIETSGSAGIAAALALGAREGLLERRHYEAAEKALAEIQSYLTPDGILSGVTQHNAGGIELQTCGYRVLSQMGMGLLAQLYASLDVRKPE
;
A
#
# COMPACT_ATOMS: atom_id res chain seq x y z
N MET A 1 -14.90 21.53 -23.69
CA MET A 1 -16.00 20.67 -23.22
C MET A 1 -15.34 19.57 -22.41
N PHE A 2 -15.61 19.46 -21.12
CA PHE A 2 -14.99 18.43 -20.28
C PHE A 2 -15.37 17.06 -20.83
N ASN A 3 -14.38 16.19 -21.06
CA ASN A 3 -14.67 14.79 -21.27
C ASN A 3 -14.92 14.19 -19.88
N TYR A 4 -16.19 14.04 -19.50
CA TYR A 4 -16.58 13.52 -18.19
C TYR A 4 -16.22 12.03 -18.00
N GLU A 5 -15.81 11.32 -19.06
CA GLU A 5 -15.47 9.90 -19.00
C GLU A 5 -14.05 9.65 -18.45
N THR A 6 -13.09 10.57 -18.68
CA THR A 6 -11.70 10.39 -18.25
C THR A 6 -11.33 11.41 -17.18
N PRO A 7 -10.86 10.98 -15.99
CA PRO A 7 -10.41 11.91 -14.97
C PRO A 7 -9.16 12.68 -15.44
N VAL A 8 -9.14 13.98 -15.18
CA VAL A 8 -8.04 14.89 -15.57
C VAL A 8 -7.40 15.49 -14.32
N TYR A 9 -6.06 15.43 -14.27
CA TYR A 9 -5.26 16.05 -13.21
C TYR A 9 -4.94 17.50 -13.59
N TYR A 10 -5.36 18.42 -12.75
CA TYR A 10 -5.02 19.83 -12.85
C TYR A 10 -4.07 20.20 -11.71
N SER A 11 -2.76 20.13 -11.95
CA SER A 11 -1.75 20.48 -10.95
C SER A 11 -1.81 21.96 -10.58
N ALA A 12 -1.70 22.24 -9.28
CA ALA A 12 -1.63 23.60 -8.77
C ALA A 12 -0.21 24.17 -8.90
N ASN A 13 -0.11 25.50 -8.98
CA ASN A 13 1.12 26.21 -8.67
C ASN A 13 1.02 26.66 -7.21
N LEU A 14 2.13 26.57 -6.48
CA LEU A 14 2.20 27.00 -5.09
C LEU A 14 2.72 28.43 -5.05
N THR A 15 2.06 29.30 -4.30
CA THR A 15 2.57 30.64 -3.98
C THR A 15 2.39 30.93 -2.49
N GLY A 16 3.31 31.71 -1.90
CA GLY A 16 3.26 32.07 -0.48
C GLY A 16 4.63 32.39 0.10
N THR A 17 4.64 33.06 1.27
CA THR A 17 5.85 33.25 2.07
C THR A 17 6.22 31.96 2.76
N HIS A 18 7.25 31.29 2.24
CA HIS A 18 7.87 30.16 2.90
C HIS A 18 8.87 30.69 3.93
N ALA A 19 8.62 30.46 5.22
CA ALA A 19 9.76 30.31 6.12
C ALA A 19 10.49 29.06 5.64
N ALA A 20 11.81 29.13 5.46
CA ALA A 20 12.59 27.90 5.30
C ALA A 20 12.50 27.16 6.64
N GLY A 21 11.51 26.28 6.77
CA GLY A 21 11.41 25.40 7.91
C GLY A 21 12.74 24.72 8.17
N ALA A 22 13.13 24.64 9.43
CA ALA A 22 14.24 23.78 9.79
C ALA A 22 13.85 22.35 9.41
N TRP A 23 14.55 21.83 8.41
CA TRP A 23 14.41 20.45 7.97
C TRP A 23 14.41 19.51 9.19
N PRO A 24 13.46 18.56 9.33
CA PRO A 24 13.42 17.70 10.49
C PRO A 24 14.72 16.91 10.64
N GLU A 25 15.35 17.00 11.81
CA GLU A 25 16.65 16.38 12.06
C GLU A 25 16.62 14.87 11.78
N GLY A 26 17.63 14.37 11.06
CA GLY A 26 17.78 12.95 10.74
C GLY A 26 16.84 12.41 9.66
N LYS A 27 15.90 13.21 9.14
CA LYS A 27 15.05 12.81 8.02
C LYS A 27 15.74 13.09 6.68
N ARG A 28 15.43 12.30 5.65
CA ARG A 28 15.78 12.58 4.25
C ARG A 28 14.53 12.50 3.39
N LEU A 29 14.52 13.26 2.31
CA LEU A 29 13.43 13.30 1.36
C LEU A 29 13.73 12.31 0.24
N PRO A 30 12.71 11.62 -0.29
CA PRO A 30 12.86 10.77 -1.45
C PRO A 30 13.66 11.45 -2.57
N ARG A 31 14.61 10.69 -3.14
CA ARG A 31 15.56 11.22 -4.13
C ARG A 31 14.82 11.86 -5.32
N GLY A 32 15.20 13.11 -5.62
CA GLY A 32 14.71 13.81 -6.80
C GLY A 32 13.31 14.40 -6.64
N TRP A 33 12.74 14.40 -5.44
CA TRP A 33 11.48 15.07 -5.13
C TRP A 33 11.74 16.40 -4.40
N SER A 34 10.76 17.29 -4.42
CA SER A 34 10.77 18.57 -3.72
C SER A 34 9.51 18.72 -2.86
N VAL A 35 9.57 19.59 -1.86
CA VAL A 35 8.55 19.72 -0.84
C VAL A 35 8.34 21.15 -0.41
N VAL A 36 7.17 21.37 0.16
CA VAL A 36 6.81 22.57 0.90
C VAL A 36 6.38 22.20 2.31
N GLU A 37 6.72 23.06 3.26
CA GLU A 37 6.29 22.97 4.65
C GLU A 37 4.92 23.66 4.82
N LEU A 38 4.00 22.99 5.51
CA LEU A 38 2.76 23.54 6.00
C LEU A 38 2.77 23.49 7.54
N SER A 39 2.81 24.66 8.17
CA SER A 39 2.98 24.81 9.61
C SER A 39 1.82 25.57 10.24
N ALA A 40 1.68 25.40 11.55
CA ALA A 40 0.77 26.20 12.35
C ALA A 40 1.00 27.71 12.12
N GLY A 41 -0.03 28.43 11.71
CA GLY A 41 0.05 29.88 11.46
C GLY A 41 0.68 30.28 10.12
N SER A 42 1.08 29.32 9.27
CA SER A 42 1.40 29.58 7.86
C SER A 42 0.23 29.21 6.95
N GLU A 43 0.21 29.81 5.77
CA GLU A 43 -0.77 29.55 4.73
C GLU A 43 -0.07 29.17 3.45
N LEU A 44 -0.60 28.15 2.77
CA LEU A 44 -0.13 27.75 1.45
C LEU A 44 -1.22 28.03 0.42
N TYR A 45 -0.94 28.89 -0.56
CA TYR A 45 -1.88 29.23 -1.62
C TYR A 45 -1.61 28.38 -2.86
N LEU A 46 -2.65 27.66 -3.31
CA LEU A 46 -2.66 26.82 -4.50
C LEU A 46 -3.44 27.52 -5.61
N GLU A 47 -2.85 27.63 -6.79
CA GLU A 47 -3.45 28.36 -7.91
C GLU A 47 -3.37 27.64 -9.26
N TRP A 48 -4.41 27.82 -10.08
CA TRP A 48 -4.53 27.21 -11.41
C TRP A 48 -4.48 28.25 -12.54
N LYS A 49 -3.60 29.27 -12.39
CA LYS A 49 -3.51 30.50 -13.21
C LYS A 49 -3.45 30.32 -14.73
N ARG A 50 -3.11 29.13 -15.27
CA ARG A 50 -2.92 28.90 -16.72
C ARG A 50 -3.98 28.04 -17.40
N GLN A 51 -5.09 27.73 -16.73
CA GLN A 51 -6.15 26.87 -17.28
C GLN A 51 -7.46 27.64 -17.52
N VAL A 52 -7.36 28.94 -17.78
CA VAL A 52 -8.50 29.89 -17.90
C VAL A 52 -9.48 29.55 -19.03
N THR A 53 -9.09 28.76 -20.03
CA THR A 53 -10.03 28.24 -21.05
C THR A 53 -11.04 27.20 -20.52
N ILE A 54 -10.85 26.71 -19.29
CA ILE A 54 -11.68 25.69 -18.64
C ILE A 54 -12.90 26.30 -17.91
N VAL A 55 -12.83 27.60 -17.57
CA VAL A 55 -13.75 28.28 -16.64
C VAL A 55 -15.05 28.78 -17.29
N ASN A 56 -15.18 28.72 -18.62
CA ASN A 56 -16.39 29.17 -19.33
C ASN A 56 -17.46 28.08 -19.53
N SER A 57 -17.35 26.93 -18.86
CA SER A 57 -18.36 25.87 -18.88
C SER A 57 -19.07 25.77 -17.52
N PRO A 58 -20.41 25.66 -17.44
CA PRO A 58 -21.16 25.98 -16.22
C PRO A 58 -20.97 25.07 -15.01
N CYS A 59 -20.27 23.93 -15.13
CA CYS A 59 -19.98 23.05 -14.00
C CYS A 59 -18.91 22.01 -14.39
N PRO A 60 -17.70 22.03 -13.80
CA PRO A 60 -16.66 21.02 -14.05
C PRO A 60 -17.06 19.57 -13.70
N GLY A 61 -18.20 19.36 -13.04
CA GLY A 61 -18.52 18.09 -12.37
C GLY A 61 -17.91 18.04 -10.97
N GLU A 62 -18.14 16.96 -10.23
CA GLU A 62 -17.48 16.75 -8.93
C GLU A 62 -15.95 16.73 -9.10
N GLY A 63 -15.26 17.39 -8.18
CA GLY A 63 -13.81 17.50 -8.14
C GLY A 63 -13.22 16.90 -6.86
N ARG A 64 -11.93 16.57 -6.88
CA ARG A 64 -11.18 16.12 -5.70
C ARG A 64 -9.91 16.93 -5.59
N LEU A 65 -9.82 17.75 -4.54
CA LEU A 65 -8.58 18.41 -4.19
C LEU A 65 -7.70 17.42 -3.44
N ARG A 66 -6.48 17.19 -3.92
CA ARG A 66 -5.52 16.28 -3.30
C ARG A 66 -4.21 16.95 -2.94
N ILE A 67 -3.68 16.54 -1.79
CA ILE A 67 -2.30 16.79 -1.36
C ILE A 67 -1.69 15.48 -0.90
N THR A 68 -0.38 15.36 -0.93
CA THR A 68 0.30 14.12 -0.53
C THR A 68 1.41 14.42 0.46
N ALA A 69 1.43 13.65 1.56
CA ALA A 69 2.51 13.69 2.54
C ALA A 69 3.84 13.27 1.89
N ALA A 70 4.88 14.07 2.08
CA ALA A 70 6.20 13.81 1.55
C ALA A 70 7.19 13.27 2.58
N LEU A 71 6.89 13.45 3.86
CA LEU A 71 7.65 12.87 4.97
C LEU A 71 6.72 12.13 5.92
N ASP A 72 7.26 11.12 6.60
CA ASP A 72 6.58 10.41 7.69
C ASP A 72 6.15 11.38 8.80
N TYR A 73 4.84 11.42 9.05
CA TYR A 73 4.17 12.28 10.02
C TYR A 73 3.56 11.42 11.12
N ARG A 74 4.07 11.52 12.36
CA ARG A 74 3.69 10.64 13.49
C ARG A 74 2.68 11.25 14.47
N SER A 75 1.83 12.15 13.97
CA SER A 75 0.78 12.81 14.76
C SER A 75 -0.53 12.86 13.97
N ALA A 76 -1.52 13.56 14.49
CA ALA A 76 -2.76 13.92 13.79
C ALA A 76 -2.86 15.44 13.65
N CYS A 77 -3.33 15.92 12.51
CA CYS A 77 -3.67 17.31 12.28
C CYS A 77 -4.88 17.45 11.34
N LYS A 78 -5.49 18.63 11.36
CA LYS A 78 -6.49 19.04 10.38
C LYS A 78 -5.91 20.14 9.50
N VAL A 79 -6.15 20.05 8.21
CA VAL A 79 -5.80 21.10 7.25
C VAL A 79 -7.08 21.66 6.67
N ASP A 80 -7.41 22.88 7.04
CA ASP A 80 -8.52 23.62 6.47
C ASP A 80 -8.22 24.04 5.04
N VAL A 81 -9.22 23.91 4.19
CA VAL A 81 -9.19 24.33 2.80
C VAL A 81 -10.16 25.48 2.64
N LEU A 82 -9.65 26.66 2.32
CA LEU A 82 -10.43 27.87 2.12
C LEU A 82 -10.30 28.36 0.68
N LEU A 83 -11.31 29.03 0.14
CA LEU A 83 -11.20 29.74 -1.13
C LEU A 83 -10.25 30.94 -0.98
N GLY A 84 -9.39 31.10 -1.97
CA GLY A 84 -8.28 32.04 -1.91
C GLY A 84 -8.65 33.52 -1.92
N VAL A 85 -9.84 33.87 -2.41
CA VAL A 85 -10.31 35.27 -2.51
C VAL A 85 -11.43 35.55 -1.51
N SER A 86 -12.49 34.73 -1.52
CA SER A 86 -13.64 34.92 -0.62
C SER A 86 -13.35 34.49 0.83
N GLY A 87 -12.37 33.61 1.05
CA GLY A 87 -12.09 33.03 2.37
C GLY A 87 -13.14 32.00 2.82
N GLU A 88 -14.06 31.58 1.96
CA GLU A 88 -15.06 30.56 2.28
C GLU A 88 -14.38 29.21 2.57
N LYS A 89 -14.76 28.54 3.66
CA LYS A 89 -14.24 27.20 3.99
C LYS A 89 -14.92 26.14 3.13
N LEU A 90 -14.13 25.48 2.28
CA LEU A 90 -14.58 24.35 1.46
C LEU A 90 -14.69 23.06 2.28
N GLY A 91 -13.81 22.89 3.26
CA GLY A 91 -13.76 21.70 4.11
C GLY A 91 -12.43 21.59 4.87
N SER A 92 -12.15 20.39 5.38
CA SER A 92 -10.90 20.08 6.08
C SER A 92 -10.42 18.67 5.71
N LEU A 93 -9.10 18.52 5.58
CA LEU A 93 -8.42 17.23 5.45
C LEU A 93 -8.03 16.75 6.85
N ASP A 94 -8.47 15.56 7.25
CA ASP A 94 -8.07 14.90 8.50
C ASP A 94 -6.89 13.98 8.23
N ILE A 95 -5.69 14.40 8.67
CA ILE A 95 -4.42 13.74 8.36
C ILE A 95 -3.89 13.12 9.65
N ARG A 96 -3.84 11.78 9.70
CA ARG A 96 -3.39 11.05 10.89
C ARG A 96 -2.33 10.04 10.52
N TYR A 97 -1.18 10.11 11.18
CA TYR A 97 -0.07 9.18 11.02
C TYR A 97 0.32 8.98 9.55
N ALA A 98 0.46 10.06 8.78
CA ALA A 98 0.72 9.94 7.35
C ALA A 98 2.10 9.33 7.07
N TYR A 99 2.21 8.43 6.11
CA TYR A 99 3.51 7.99 5.57
C TYR A 99 3.83 8.73 4.27
N THR A 100 5.10 8.74 3.87
CA THR A 100 5.55 9.35 2.61
C THR A 100 4.81 8.74 1.40
N PHE A 101 4.42 9.57 0.43
CA PHE A 101 3.60 9.21 -0.74
C PHE A 101 2.12 8.92 -0.46
N GLN A 102 1.61 9.17 0.74
CA GLN A 102 0.19 9.01 1.04
C GLN A 102 -0.64 10.22 0.60
N PRO A 103 -1.62 10.04 -0.32
CA PRO A 103 -2.52 11.12 -0.72
C PRO A 103 -3.69 11.27 0.25
N PHE A 104 -4.12 12.52 0.44
CA PHE A 104 -5.32 12.92 1.19
C PHE A 104 -6.20 13.76 0.28
N GLU A 105 -7.52 13.59 0.37
CA GLU A 105 -8.45 14.25 -0.54
C GLU A 105 -9.62 14.93 0.16
N LEU A 106 -10.05 16.04 -0.44
CA LEU A 106 -11.31 16.72 -0.16
C LEU A 106 -12.18 16.66 -1.42
N ILE A 107 -13.35 16.04 -1.31
CA ILE A 107 -14.34 15.96 -2.38
C ILE A 107 -15.10 17.28 -2.43
N LEU A 108 -15.22 17.85 -3.63
CA LEU A 108 -15.88 19.12 -3.92
C LEU A 108 -17.02 18.87 -4.90
N ASP A 109 -18.18 19.47 -4.64
CA ASP A 109 -19.24 19.55 -5.65
C ASP A 109 -18.80 20.44 -6.84
N GLY A 110 -19.63 20.50 -7.88
CA GLY A 110 -19.33 21.25 -9.09
C GLY A 110 -19.16 22.75 -8.87
N GLU A 111 -19.91 23.35 -7.95
CA GLU A 111 -19.83 24.79 -7.65
C GLU A 111 -18.53 25.11 -6.93
N ARG A 112 -18.19 24.33 -5.90
CA ARG A 112 -16.95 24.45 -5.13
C ARG A 112 -15.71 24.15 -5.97
N THR A 113 -15.80 23.18 -6.87
CA THR A 113 -14.72 22.87 -7.82
C THR A 113 -14.47 24.06 -8.75
N ALA A 114 -15.54 24.65 -9.31
CA ALA A 114 -15.43 25.83 -10.15
C ALA A 114 -14.87 27.05 -9.37
N ALA A 115 -15.28 27.23 -8.12
CA ALA A 115 -14.76 28.28 -7.25
C ALA A 115 -13.27 28.10 -6.96
N ALA A 116 -12.81 26.88 -6.65
CA ALA A 116 -11.40 26.57 -6.44
C ALA A 116 -10.53 26.92 -7.66
N PHE A 117 -11.02 26.65 -8.88
CA PHE A 117 -10.31 27.08 -10.10
C PHE A 117 -10.25 28.59 -10.26
N ARG A 118 -11.32 29.32 -9.93
CA ARG A 118 -11.40 30.78 -10.08
C ARG A 118 -10.58 31.53 -9.05
N GLU A 119 -10.66 31.10 -7.80
CA GLU A 119 -10.15 31.85 -6.65
C GLU A 119 -8.82 31.29 -6.12
N GLY A 120 -8.41 30.10 -6.57
CA GLY A 120 -7.41 29.31 -5.88
C GLY A 120 -7.92 28.79 -4.54
N VAL A 121 -7.07 28.05 -3.83
CA VAL A 121 -7.37 27.61 -2.46
C VAL A 121 -6.21 27.89 -1.52
N VAL A 122 -6.52 28.22 -0.28
CA VAL A 122 -5.58 28.35 0.84
C VAL A 122 -5.67 27.10 1.69
N LEU A 123 -4.52 26.48 1.96
CA LEU A 123 -4.37 25.45 2.96
C LEU A 123 -3.88 26.08 4.27
N ARG A 124 -4.59 25.78 5.37
CA ARG A 124 -4.24 26.25 6.71
C ARG A 124 -4.25 25.08 7.68
N MET A 125 -3.11 24.79 8.29
CA MET A 125 -3.03 23.76 9.33
C MET A 125 -3.61 24.29 10.65
N GLU A 126 -4.50 23.50 11.27
CA GLU A 126 -5.03 23.78 12.61
C GLU A 126 -4.05 23.31 13.71
N GLY A 127 -4.04 24.02 14.84
CA GLY A 127 -3.28 23.68 16.04
C GLY A 127 -1.82 24.15 16.00
N ASP A 128 -1.02 23.69 16.97
CA ASP A 128 0.41 23.99 17.17
C ASP A 128 1.31 22.74 16.96
N GLY A 129 0.79 21.76 16.22
CA GLY A 129 1.47 20.50 15.94
C GLY A 129 2.72 20.66 15.07
N GLN A 130 3.51 19.58 14.99
CA GLN A 130 4.70 19.54 14.11
C GLN A 130 4.31 19.84 12.65
N PRO A 131 5.19 20.49 11.86
CA PRO A 131 4.93 20.79 10.47
C PRO A 131 4.55 19.57 9.63
N LEU A 132 3.59 19.74 8.74
CA LEU A 132 3.28 18.78 7.69
C LEU A 132 4.10 19.12 6.44
N TRP A 133 4.81 18.13 5.90
CA TRP A 133 5.57 18.30 4.65
C TRP A 133 4.82 17.62 3.51
N ILE A 134 4.53 18.37 2.45
CA ILE A 134 3.86 17.85 1.25
C ILE A 134 4.72 18.07 0.01
N PHE A 135 4.52 17.25 -1.02
CA PHE A 135 5.17 17.49 -2.31
C PHE A 135 4.64 18.81 -2.90
N ASP A 136 5.48 19.54 -3.63
CA ASP A 136 5.20 20.91 -4.08
C ASP A 136 4.86 21.01 -5.57
N GLU A 137 5.67 20.46 -6.48
CA GLU A 137 5.51 20.64 -7.92
C GLU A 137 5.94 19.43 -8.76
N LEU A 138 5.54 19.42 -10.04
CA LEU A 138 5.86 18.32 -10.97
C LEU A 138 7.34 18.26 -11.35
N GLN A 139 8.04 19.40 -11.29
CA GLN A 139 9.39 19.56 -11.84
C GLN A 139 9.50 19.13 -13.32
N GLY A 140 8.42 19.28 -14.09
CA GLY A 140 8.34 18.85 -15.50
C GLY A 140 8.18 17.34 -15.71
N ASP A 141 7.96 16.56 -14.65
CA ASP A 141 7.78 15.11 -14.71
C ASP A 141 6.31 14.73 -14.43
N ASP A 142 5.53 14.56 -15.49
CA ASP A 142 4.10 14.21 -15.42
C ASP A 142 3.83 12.85 -14.75
N THR A 143 4.83 11.99 -14.59
CA THR A 143 4.66 10.73 -13.88
C THR A 143 4.36 10.93 -12.39
N ARG A 144 4.68 12.12 -11.84
CA ARG A 144 4.50 12.50 -10.44
C ARG A 144 3.13 13.12 -10.13
N ARG A 145 2.25 13.23 -11.12
CA ARG A 145 0.97 13.96 -11.05
C ARG A 145 0.06 13.61 -9.88
N LEU A 146 0.10 12.37 -9.37
CA LEU A 146 -0.71 11.99 -8.20
C LEU A 146 -0.23 12.71 -6.92
N PHE A 147 1.07 12.94 -6.79
CA PHE A 147 1.66 13.32 -5.52
C PHE A 147 1.69 14.84 -5.30
N VAL A 148 1.77 15.60 -6.38
CA VAL A 148 1.73 17.07 -6.29
C VAL A 148 0.31 17.57 -5.99
N PRO A 149 0.15 18.75 -5.40
CA PRO A 149 -1.17 19.32 -5.14
C PRO A 149 -1.95 19.51 -6.44
N HIS A 150 -3.15 18.98 -6.53
CA HIS A 150 -3.95 19.02 -7.76
C HIS A 150 -5.46 18.98 -7.49
N LEU A 151 -6.21 19.44 -8.48
CA LEU A 151 -7.63 19.13 -8.63
C LEU A 151 -7.79 18.00 -9.64
N LEU A 152 -8.35 16.89 -9.21
CA LEU A 152 -8.84 15.83 -10.10
C LEU A 152 -10.28 16.14 -10.46
N VAL A 153 -10.62 16.20 -11.74
CA VAL A 153 -11.98 16.51 -12.19
C VAL A 153 -12.43 15.49 -13.22
N GLY A 154 -13.72 15.14 -13.15
CA GLY A 154 -14.33 14.17 -14.05
C GLY A 154 -14.01 12.72 -13.69
N GLY A 155 -14.36 11.83 -14.59
CA GLY A 155 -14.31 10.38 -14.40
C GLY A 155 -15.65 9.85 -13.90
N GLY A 156 -16.40 9.25 -14.82
CA GLY A 156 -17.49 8.31 -14.52
C GLY A 156 -16.96 6.88 -14.38
N GLU A 157 -17.84 5.89 -14.49
CA GLU A 157 -17.44 4.49 -14.63
C GLU A 157 -16.98 4.18 -16.06
N PRO A 158 -15.99 3.29 -16.30
CA PRO A 158 -15.52 2.22 -15.39
C PRO A 158 -14.14 2.44 -14.74
N ARG A 159 -14.13 2.28 -13.42
CA ARG A 159 -13.00 2.52 -12.50
C ARG A 159 -11.86 1.50 -12.62
N THR A 160 -12.13 0.31 -13.15
CA THR A 160 -11.13 -0.79 -13.27
C THR A 160 -10.04 -0.48 -14.30
N GLY A 161 -10.40 0.14 -15.43
CA GLY A 161 -9.41 0.57 -16.43
C GLY A 161 -8.49 1.66 -15.87
N ALA A 162 -9.07 2.63 -15.16
CA ALA A 162 -8.33 3.67 -14.45
C ALA A 162 -7.40 3.08 -13.37
N PHE A 163 -7.88 2.08 -12.61
CA PHE A 163 -7.07 1.35 -11.64
C PHE A 163 -5.83 0.73 -12.29
N VAL A 164 -5.98 -0.05 -13.37
CA VAL A 164 -4.82 -0.67 -14.05
C VAL A 164 -3.88 0.41 -14.63
N ASN A 165 -4.42 1.53 -15.11
CA ASN A 165 -3.63 2.66 -15.63
C ASN A 165 -2.80 3.34 -14.55
N SER A 166 -3.42 3.71 -13.43
CA SER A 166 -2.72 4.36 -12.32
C SER A 166 -1.78 3.39 -11.62
N PHE A 167 -2.18 2.13 -11.45
CA PHE A 167 -1.36 1.13 -10.79
C PHE A 167 -0.12 0.77 -11.61
N ALA A 168 -0.23 0.59 -12.94
CA ALA A 168 0.93 0.39 -13.83
C ALA A 168 1.67 1.70 -14.18
N SER A 169 1.87 2.57 -13.18
CA SER A 169 2.58 3.84 -13.29
C SER A 169 3.15 4.26 -11.93
N LEU A 170 3.97 5.31 -11.91
CA LEU A 170 4.51 5.87 -10.66
C LEU A 170 3.42 6.38 -9.69
N SER A 171 2.17 6.53 -10.14
CA SER A 171 1.05 6.86 -9.25
C SER A 171 0.79 5.77 -8.19
N SER A 172 1.36 4.57 -8.33
CA SER A 172 1.31 3.54 -7.28
C SER A 172 2.49 3.55 -6.31
N LEU A 173 3.46 4.45 -6.46
CA LEU A 173 4.70 4.47 -5.68
C LEU A 173 4.44 4.55 -4.17
N GLN A 174 5.21 3.78 -3.41
CA GLN A 174 5.16 3.68 -1.96
C GLN A 174 6.56 3.67 -1.36
N PRO A 175 6.76 4.00 -0.07
CA PRO A 175 8.06 3.88 0.59
C PRO A 175 8.62 2.46 0.50
N PHE A 176 9.94 2.35 0.27
CA PHE A 176 10.61 1.06 0.18
C PHE A 176 10.43 0.26 1.47
N GLY A 177 10.00 -1.00 1.32
CA GLY A 177 9.67 -1.90 2.42
C GLY A 177 8.38 -2.64 2.13
N TRP A 178 7.60 -2.96 3.15
CA TRP A 178 6.38 -3.74 2.96
C TRP A 178 5.32 -3.00 2.12
N LEU A 179 5.26 -1.66 2.19
CA LEU A 179 4.34 -0.85 1.38
C LEU A 179 4.65 -1.00 -0.11
N GLU A 180 5.87 -0.68 -0.53
CA GLU A 180 6.32 -0.84 -1.91
C GLU A 180 6.36 -2.31 -2.35
N GLY A 181 6.69 -3.22 -1.42
CA GLY A 181 6.67 -4.66 -1.70
C GLY A 181 5.28 -5.17 -2.14
N CYS A 182 4.20 -4.66 -1.53
CA CYS A 182 2.83 -4.97 -1.96
C CYS A 182 2.55 -4.47 -3.38
N VAL A 183 3.04 -3.27 -3.71
CA VAL A 183 2.87 -2.65 -5.04
C VAL A 183 3.64 -3.44 -6.09
N LEU A 184 4.92 -3.74 -5.84
CA LEU A 184 5.74 -4.53 -6.75
C LEU A 184 5.14 -5.93 -6.99
N ASP A 185 4.66 -6.61 -5.93
CA ASP A 185 3.99 -7.90 -6.07
C ASP A 185 2.73 -7.81 -6.91
N GLY A 186 1.91 -6.78 -6.67
CA GLY A 186 0.71 -6.52 -7.48
C GLY A 186 1.05 -6.26 -8.93
N LEU A 187 2.08 -5.45 -9.21
CA LEU A 187 2.57 -5.19 -10.57
C LEU A 187 2.98 -6.51 -11.22
N TYR A 188 3.86 -7.28 -10.56
CA TYR A 188 4.33 -8.56 -11.07
C TYR A 188 3.17 -9.55 -11.33
N ALA A 189 2.17 -9.58 -10.45
CA ALA A 189 1.00 -10.44 -10.61
C ALA A 189 0.16 -10.08 -11.86
N LEU A 190 0.13 -8.81 -12.28
CA LEU A 190 -0.60 -8.36 -13.47
C LEU A 190 0.12 -8.68 -14.80
N ARG A 191 1.40 -9.11 -14.78
CA ARG A 191 2.16 -9.40 -16.01
C ARG A 191 1.42 -10.33 -16.98
N PRO A 192 0.78 -11.45 -16.56
CA PRO A 192 0.09 -12.35 -17.48
C PRO A 192 -1.17 -11.77 -18.13
N SER A 193 -1.90 -10.90 -17.44
CA SER A 193 -3.20 -10.36 -17.89
C SER A 193 -3.11 -8.98 -18.54
N VAL A 194 -2.14 -8.16 -18.13
CA VAL A 194 -1.91 -6.80 -18.65
C VAL A 194 -0.76 -6.76 -19.67
N GLY A 195 0.16 -7.72 -19.61
CA GLY A 195 1.32 -7.83 -20.50
C GLY A 195 2.62 -7.29 -19.87
N ALA A 196 3.70 -8.08 -20.00
CA ALA A 196 5.02 -7.73 -19.48
C ALA A 196 5.59 -6.44 -20.09
N ASP A 197 5.31 -6.16 -21.38
CA ASP A 197 5.77 -4.94 -22.08
C ASP A 197 5.26 -3.65 -21.42
N ARG A 198 4.13 -3.73 -20.72
CA ARG A 198 3.56 -2.61 -19.97
C ARG A 198 3.99 -2.60 -18.50
N ILE A 199 4.05 -3.78 -17.87
CA ILE A 199 4.31 -3.90 -16.44
C ILE A 199 5.80 -3.78 -16.10
N ASP A 200 6.69 -4.38 -16.87
CA ASP A 200 8.13 -4.41 -16.57
C ASP A 200 8.74 -2.99 -16.57
N PRO A 201 8.38 -2.07 -17.49
CA PRO A 201 8.77 -0.67 -17.39
C PRO A 201 8.28 0.02 -16.11
N ALA A 202 7.05 -0.27 -15.66
CA ALA A 202 6.50 0.29 -14.42
C ALA A 202 7.29 -0.20 -13.20
N ILE A 203 7.56 -1.52 -13.10
CA ILE A 203 8.45 -2.07 -12.07
C ILE A 203 9.82 -1.37 -12.11
N GLY A 204 10.39 -1.17 -13.30
CA GLY A 204 11.64 -0.46 -13.47
C GLY A 204 11.59 1.00 -12.98
N MET A 205 10.49 1.72 -13.22
CA MET A 205 10.30 3.10 -12.73
C MET A 205 10.29 3.17 -11.20
N HIS A 206 9.64 2.19 -10.56
CA HIS A 206 9.58 2.06 -9.12
C HIS A 206 10.94 1.72 -8.52
N LEU A 207 11.60 0.67 -9.02
CA LEU A 207 12.89 0.24 -8.50
C LEU A 207 13.97 1.32 -8.64
N ARG A 208 13.95 2.13 -9.70
CA ARG A 208 14.89 3.26 -9.87
C ARG A 208 14.74 4.37 -8.83
N GLN A 209 13.64 4.41 -8.06
CA GLN A 209 13.53 5.33 -6.92
C GLN A 209 14.44 4.92 -5.76
N TYR A 210 14.79 3.63 -5.66
CA TYR A 210 15.48 3.05 -4.50
C TYR A 210 16.81 2.38 -4.85
N VAL A 211 16.96 1.89 -6.08
CA VAL A 211 18.13 1.13 -6.53
C VAL A 211 18.84 1.96 -7.59
N SER A 212 20.10 2.31 -7.29
CA SER A 212 20.99 3.01 -8.21
C SER A 212 21.47 2.09 -9.33
N GLU A 213 22.01 2.66 -10.41
CA GLU A 213 22.52 1.90 -11.57
C GLU A 213 23.66 0.92 -11.21
N ASP A 214 24.40 1.21 -10.15
CA ASP A 214 25.45 0.35 -9.59
C ASP A 214 24.91 -0.79 -8.69
N GLY A 215 23.58 -0.89 -8.53
CA GLY A 215 22.91 -1.85 -7.66
C GLY A 215 22.87 -1.45 -6.17
N SER A 216 23.36 -0.26 -5.82
CA SER A 216 23.30 0.27 -4.44
C SER A 216 21.87 0.61 -4.03
N LEU A 217 21.52 0.34 -2.77
CA LEU A 217 20.21 0.65 -2.21
C LEU A 217 20.25 2.03 -1.52
N ARG A 218 19.30 2.89 -1.86
CA ARG A 218 19.16 4.28 -1.38
C ARG A 218 17.69 4.52 -1.10
N TYR A 219 17.29 4.47 0.17
CA TYR A 219 15.91 4.69 0.58
C TYR A 219 15.86 5.25 2.00
N GLU A 220 14.67 5.68 2.37
CA GLU A 220 14.32 6.12 3.70
C GLU A 220 13.46 5.02 4.35
N ASP A 221 13.75 4.70 5.61
CA ASP A 221 12.91 3.76 6.35
C ASP A 221 11.51 4.34 6.62
N LEU A 222 10.63 3.58 7.26
CA LEU A 222 9.26 4.04 7.57
C LEU A 222 9.22 5.25 8.51
N HIS A 223 10.34 5.61 9.15
CA HIS A 223 10.49 6.82 9.95
C HIS A 223 11.21 7.92 9.15
N GLY A 224 11.34 7.81 7.84
CA GLY A 224 12.00 8.82 7.00
C GLY A 224 13.52 8.93 7.22
N GLN A 225 14.15 7.98 7.92
CA GLN A 225 15.59 8.01 8.16
C GLN A 225 16.36 7.34 7.02
N PRO A 226 17.50 7.88 6.57
CA PRO A 226 18.36 7.25 5.57
C PRO A 226 18.76 5.81 5.96
N ALA A 227 18.51 4.87 5.06
CA ALA A 227 18.82 3.45 5.25
C ALA A 227 19.75 2.90 4.14
N ASP A 228 20.69 3.73 3.71
CA ASP A 228 21.59 3.44 2.60
C ASP A 228 22.34 2.11 2.76
N ASP A 229 22.23 1.28 1.72
CA ASP A 229 22.83 -0.05 1.60
C ASP A 229 22.51 -1.04 2.74
N LYS A 230 21.40 -0.83 3.47
CA LYS A 230 21.00 -1.66 4.60
C LYS A 230 19.53 -2.04 4.53
N LEU A 231 19.19 -3.20 5.07
CA LEU A 231 17.79 -3.55 5.38
C LEU A 231 17.59 -3.29 6.87
N THR A 232 16.64 -2.41 7.21
CA THR A 232 16.46 -1.94 8.60
C THR A 232 15.62 -2.91 9.45
N THR A 233 14.56 -3.47 8.86
CA THR A 233 13.60 -4.36 9.53
C THR A 233 13.29 -5.57 8.65
N ILE A 234 12.61 -6.57 9.21
CA ILE A 234 12.10 -7.70 8.41
C ILE A 234 11.03 -7.30 7.39
N GLU A 235 10.49 -6.09 7.49
CA GLU A 235 9.52 -5.56 6.53
C GLU A 235 10.20 -5.04 5.26
N ALA A 236 11.50 -4.69 5.35
CA ALA A 236 12.31 -4.25 4.21
C ALA A 236 12.60 -5.36 3.20
N THR A 237 12.25 -6.62 3.50
CA THR A 237 12.59 -7.77 2.66
C THR A 237 11.51 -8.14 1.63
N LEU A 238 10.30 -7.56 1.70
CA LEU A 238 9.23 -7.87 0.73
C LEU A 238 9.58 -7.51 -0.73
N PRO A 239 10.14 -6.31 -1.04
CA PRO A 239 10.52 -5.96 -2.42
C PRO A 239 11.47 -6.97 -3.10
N LEU A 240 12.21 -7.74 -2.30
CA LEU A 240 13.20 -8.69 -2.79
C LEU A 240 12.55 -9.88 -3.51
N ALA A 241 11.27 -10.17 -3.26
CA ALA A 241 10.54 -11.17 -4.04
C ALA A 241 10.54 -10.82 -5.53
N VAL A 242 10.17 -9.59 -5.88
CA VAL A 242 10.12 -9.16 -7.29
C VAL A 242 11.51 -8.94 -7.86
N ILE A 243 12.44 -8.38 -7.07
CA ILE A 243 13.84 -8.24 -7.50
C ILE A 243 14.44 -9.62 -7.81
N ALA A 244 14.26 -10.62 -6.97
CA ALA A 244 14.75 -11.98 -7.22
C ALA A 244 14.08 -12.64 -8.44
N LYS A 245 12.80 -12.35 -8.67
CA LYS A 245 12.06 -12.88 -9.83
C LYS A 245 12.59 -12.38 -11.17
N LEU A 246 13.02 -11.12 -11.22
CA LEU A 246 13.47 -10.46 -12.45
C LEU A 246 15.00 -10.47 -12.60
N HIS A 247 15.72 -10.35 -11.48
CA HIS A 247 17.17 -10.18 -11.42
C HIS A 247 17.76 -11.03 -10.28
N PRO A 248 17.79 -12.37 -10.40
CA PRO A 248 18.27 -13.25 -9.33
C PRO A 248 19.74 -13.02 -8.94
N ASP A 249 20.56 -12.49 -9.85
CA ASP A 249 21.97 -12.16 -9.61
C ASP A 249 22.18 -10.76 -9.02
N HIS A 250 21.12 -10.03 -8.68
CA HIS A 250 21.23 -8.67 -8.15
C HIS A 250 21.97 -8.65 -6.80
N PRO A 251 22.91 -7.71 -6.54
CA PRO A 251 23.68 -7.66 -5.29
C PRO A 251 22.84 -7.64 -4.00
N LEU A 252 21.62 -7.09 -4.08
CA LEU A 252 20.68 -7.08 -2.96
C LEU A 252 20.20 -8.46 -2.53
N ILE A 253 20.24 -9.48 -3.40
CA ILE A 253 19.88 -10.85 -3.03
C ILE A 253 20.88 -11.39 -2.00
N SER A 254 22.17 -11.27 -2.28
CA SER A 254 23.23 -11.67 -1.34
C SER A 254 23.15 -10.90 -0.02
N ARG A 255 22.89 -9.59 -0.09
CA ARG A 255 22.71 -8.74 1.11
C ARG A 255 21.52 -9.19 1.96
N THR A 256 20.43 -9.59 1.32
CA THR A 256 19.21 -10.08 2.00
C THR A 256 19.47 -11.42 2.68
N LEU A 257 20.20 -12.32 2.05
CA LEU A 257 20.62 -13.58 2.66
C LEU A 257 21.44 -13.34 3.93
N SER A 258 22.43 -12.44 3.88
CA SER A 258 23.22 -12.06 5.06
C SER A 258 22.37 -11.40 6.15
N PHE A 259 21.41 -10.57 5.78
CA PHE A 259 20.47 -9.96 6.73
C PHE A 259 19.64 -11.02 7.46
N TRP A 260 19.05 -11.97 6.74
CA TRP A 260 18.26 -13.06 7.35
C TRP A 260 19.11 -13.94 8.26
N GLU A 261 20.34 -14.28 7.85
CA GLU A 261 21.27 -15.05 8.67
C GLU A 261 21.60 -14.33 10.00
N ALA A 262 21.92 -13.04 9.93
CA ALA A 262 22.19 -12.24 11.13
C ALA A 262 20.97 -12.17 12.06
N ARG A 263 19.76 -12.00 11.51
CA ARG A 263 18.51 -11.97 12.29
C ARG A 263 18.20 -13.31 12.93
N LEU A 264 18.45 -14.41 12.24
CA LEU A 264 18.25 -15.75 12.77
C LEU A 264 19.12 -16.01 14.00
N GLN A 265 20.41 -15.62 13.95
CA GLN A 265 21.35 -15.84 15.05
C GLN A 265 20.87 -15.20 16.36
N VAL A 266 20.26 -14.01 16.29
CA VAL A 266 19.79 -13.27 17.47
C VAL A 266 18.30 -13.51 17.76
N GLY A 267 17.54 -14.01 16.80
CA GLY A 267 16.08 -14.12 16.85
C GLY A 267 15.55 -15.39 17.50
N GLY A 268 16.40 -16.20 18.15
CA GLY A 268 15.98 -17.42 18.86
C GLY A 268 15.31 -18.43 17.93
N GLY A 269 15.87 -18.63 16.74
CA GLY A 269 15.35 -19.57 15.73
C GLY A 269 14.39 -18.94 14.70
N ALA A 270 13.89 -17.73 14.93
CA ALA A 270 13.00 -17.02 14.02
C ALA A 270 13.67 -15.76 13.44
N ILE A 271 13.32 -15.38 12.20
CA ILE A 271 13.75 -14.09 11.63
C ILE A 271 12.73 -13.03 12.03
N VAL A 272 13.07 -12.23 13.05
CA VAL A 272 12.19 -11.23 13.66
C VAL A 272 12.94 -9.95 14.04
N ASP A 273 12.18 -8.89 14.33
CA ASP A 273 12.70 -7.67 14.96
C ASP A 273 12.49 -7.74 16.48
N GLY A 274 13.60 -7.84 17.22
CA GLY A 274 13.60 -7.97 18.68
C GLY A 274 12.91 -9.25 19.16
N ASP A 275 12.02 -9.12 20.15
CA ASP A 275 11.36 -10.24 20.82
C ASP A 275 9.97 -10.58 20.25
N THR A 276 9.52 -9.88 19.21
CA THR A 276 8.13 -9.96 18.74
C THR A 276 8.01 -10.81 17.47
N ILE A 277 7.21 -11.87 17.53
CA ILE A 277 6.77 -12.63 16.35
C ILE A 277 5.57 -11.91 15.75
N THR A 278 5.60 -11.68 14.44
CA THR A 278 4.60 -10.89 13.72
C THR A 278 4.02 -11.65 12.52
N ALA A 279 2.73 -11.47 12.24
CA ALA A 279 2.06 -12.09 11.10
C ALA A 279 2.59 -11.50 9.78
N GLU A 280 3.00 -10.22 9.79
CA GLU A 280 3.69 -9.53 8.70
C GLU A 280 4.82 -10.40 8.13
N GLY A 281 5.62 -11.05 8.98
CA GLY A 281 6.77 -11.83 8.55
C GLY A 281 6.43 -13.10 7.75
N VAL A 282 5.18 -13.58 7.73
CA VAL A 282 4.78 -14.61 6.76
C VAL A 282 4.89 -14.05 5.34
N TYR A 283 4.42 -12.82 5.14
CA TYR A 283 4.46 -12.18 3.84
C TYR A 283 5.80 -11.51 3.55
N THR A 284 6.41 -10.84 4.53
CA THR A 284 7.65 -10.07 4.28
C THR A 284 8.92 -10.91 4.35
N VAL A 285 8.92 -12.08 5.01
CA VAL A 285 10.10 -12.96 5.14
C VAL A 285 9.90 -14.28 4.41
N ALA A 286 8.90 -15.07 4.80
CA ALA A 286 8.76 -16.44 4.28
C ALA A 286 8.51 -16.47 2.77
N TYR A 287 7.68 -15.56 2.25
CA TYR A 287 7.42 -15.49 0.80
C TYR A 287 8.65 -15.05 -0.01
N PRO A 288 9.33 -13.92 0.26
CA PRO A 288 10.54 -13.56 -0.47
C PRO A 288 11.64 -14.62 -0.36
N MET A 289 11.75 -15.28 0.80
CA MET A 289 12.67 -16.38 0.99
C MET A 289 12.34 -17.58 0.09
N ALA A 290 11.07 -17.94 -0.05
CA ALA A 290 10.63 -18.99 -0.95
C ALA A 290 10.94 -18.67 -2.42
N VAL A 291 10.74 -17.40 -2.82
CA VAL A 291 11.11 -16.93 -4.15
C VAL A 291 12.62 -17.07 -4.39
N VAL A 292 13.44 -16.56 -3.48
CA VAL A 292 14.91 -16.66 -3.58
C VAL A 292 15.34 -18.13 -3.58
N ALA A 293 14.71 -18.97 -2.76
CA ALA A 293 15.00 -20.40 -2.74
C ALA A 293 14.72 -21.05 -4.09
N ALA A 294 13.54 -20.79 -4.68
CA ALA A 294 13.17 -21.31 -5.99
C ALA A 294 14.09 -20.80 -7.10
N LYS A 295 14.44 -19.51 -7.10
CA LYS A 295 15.28 -18.89 -8.14
C LYS A 295 16.75 -19.30 -8.07
N LEU A 296 17.27 -19.54 -6.87
CA LEU A 296 18.66 -19.97 -6.66
C LEU A 296 18.79 -21.49 -6.45
N GLU A 297 17.70 -22.24 -6.59
CA GLU A 297 17.63 -23.69 -6.38
C GLU A 297 18.22 -24.15 -5.02
N ARG A 298 17.87 -23.44 -3.94
CA ARG A 298 18.38 -23.70 -2.58
C ARG A 298 17.35 -24.42 -1.71
N ALA A 299 17.43 -25.75 -1.63
CA ALA A 299 16.53 -26.59 -0.83
C ALA A 299 16.44 -26.17 0.65
N ALA A 300 17.59 -25.94 1.31
CA ALA A 300 17.62 -25.51 2.71
C ALA A 300 16.90 -24.17 2.94
N LEU A 301 16.92 -23.28 1.94
CA LEU A 301 16.21 -22.00 2.01
C LEU A 301 14.70 -22.20 1.80
N ALA A 302 14.28 -23.15 0.97
CA ALA A 302 12.88 -23.52 0.79
C ALA A 302 12.28 -24.13 2.06
N GLU A 303 12.99 -25.08 2.68
CA GLU A 303 12.59 -25.65 3.99
C GLU A 303 12.51 -24.56 5.05
N ARG A 304 13.46 -23.63 5.05
CA ARG A 304 13.46 -22.49 5.98
C ARG A 304 12.28 -21.55 5.76
N ALA A 305 11.91 -21.26 4.50
CA ALA A 305 10.75 -20.44 4.19
C ALA A 305 9.48 -21.04 4.82
N ILE A 306 9.27 -22.35 4.66
CA ILE A 306 8.15 -23.05 5.30
C ILE A 306 8.25 -22.99 6.83
N GLY A 307 9.46 -23.18 7.39
CA GLY A 307 9.72 -23.06 8.82
C GLY A 307 9.33 -21.68 9.39
N GLU A 308 9.62 -20.59 8.69
CA GLU A 308 9.22 -19.24 9.09
C GLU A 308 7.68 -19.06 9.14
N VAL A 309 6.95 -19.75 8.26
CA VAL A 309 5.48 -19.81 8.33
C VAL A 309 5.04 -20.58 9.57
N MET A 310 5.60 -21.78 9.80
CA MET A 310 5.17 -22.66 10.90
C MET A 310 5.45 -22.03 12.27
N ILE A 311 6.58 -21.34 12.44
CA ILE A 311 6.88 -20.56 13.66
C ILE A 311 5.77 -19.54 13.94
N ARG A 312 5.28 -18.85 12.90
CA ARG A 312 4.23 -17.84 13.04
C ARG A 312 2.85 -18.47 13.25
N ARG A 313 2.55 -19.60 12.62
CA ARG A 313 1.36 -20.41 12.93
C ARG A 313 1.32 -20.76 14.42
N ASP A 314 2.39 -21.36 14.92
CA ASP A 314 2.46 -21.88 16.28
C ASP A 314 2.47 -20.76 17.32
N ALA A 315 2.96 -19.57 16.96
CA ALA A 315 2.94 -18.40 17.82
C ALA A 315 1.61 -17.62 17.78
N LEU A 316 0.98 -17.46 16.62
CA LEU A 316 -0.05 -16.43 16.40
C LEU A 316 -1.46 -16.98 16.17
N ALA A 317 -1.60 -18.21 15.65
CA ALA A 317 -2.90 -18.83 15.45
C ALA A 317 -3.37 -19.50 16.76
N ARG A 318 -4.56 -19.12 17.23
CA ARG A 318 -5.15 -19.60 18.50
C ARG A 318 -6.62 -19.94 18.27
N GLY A 319 -6.89 -21.21 17.93
CA GLY A 319 -8.22 -21.66 17.57
C GLY A 319 -8.69 -20.96 16.29
N THR A 320 -9.83 -20.28 16.37
CA THR A 320 -10.40 -19.46 15.29
C THR A 320 -9.86 -18.02 15.27
N HIS A 321 -9.00 -17.66 16.23
CA HIS A 321 -8.39 -16.34 16.30
C HIS A 321 -6.98 -16.32 15.70
N LEU A 322 -6.63 -15.19 15.10
CA LEU A 322 -5.28 -14.87 14.64
C LEU A 322 -4.84 -13.56 15.27
N PHE A 323 -3.66 -13.52 15.85
CA PHE A 323 -3.08 -12.28 16.39
C PHE A 323 -2.03 -11.74 15.42
N LEU A 324 -1.97 -10.41 15.26
CA LEU A 324 -0.88 -9.80 14.49
C LEU A 324 0.48 -10.05 15.16
N ARG A 325 0.54 -9.92 16.50
CA ARG A 325 1.81 -9.89 17.23
C ARG A 325 1.75 -10.73 18.50
N TYR A 326 2.85 -11.42 18.76
CA TYR A 326 3.15 -12.08 20.02
C TYR A 326 4.54 -11.67 20.51
N ASN A 327 4.62 -11.06 21.69
CA ASN A 327 5.89 -10.70 22.29
C ASN A 327 6.38 -11.82 23.22
N ARG A 328 7.53 -12.43 22.90
CA ARG A 328 8.07 -13.57 23.64
C ARG A 328 8.53 -13.23 25.05
N LYS A 329 8.96 -11.99 25.28
CA LYS A 329 9.48 -11.52 26.57
C LYS A 329 8.36 -11.25 27.57
N THR A 330 7.27 -10.65 27.11
CA THR A 330 6.12 -10.30 27.97
C THR A 330 5.00 -11.32 27.93
N GLY A 331 4.97 -12.21 26.93
CA GLY A 331 3.86 -13.14 26.68
C GLY A 331 2.61 -12.46 26.10
N ALA A 332 2.69 -11.19 25.72
CA ALA A 332 1.53 -10.40 25.29
C ALA A 332 1.14 -10.69 23.83
N TYR A 333 -0.16 -10.77 23.59
CA TYR A 333 -0.78 -10.82 22.27
C TYR A 333 -1.49 -9.50 21.96
N VAL A 334 -1.36 -8.99 20.73
CA VAL A 334 -1.94 -7.69 20.33
C VAL A 334 -2.56 -7.80 18.93
N PHE A 335 -3.58 -6.98 18.66
CA PHE A 335 -4.37 -6.98 17.42
C PHE A 335 -4.97 -8.35 17.11
N ARG A 336 -5.79 -8.86 18.05
CA ARG A 336 -6.61 -10.05 17.80
C ARG A 336 -7.48 -9.78 16.60
N ASN A 337 -7.49 -10.68 15.63
CA ASN A 337 -8.37 -10.70 14.47
C ASN A 337 -8.36 -9.45 13.59
N TRP A 338 -7.29 -8.66 13.61
CA TRP A 338 -7.12 -7.54 12.69
C TRP A 338 -7.05 -8.03 11.24
N SER A 339 -7.82 -7.43 10.33
CA SER A 339 -7.97 -7.88 8.95
C SER A 339 -6.66 -8.00 8.20
N ARG A 340 -5.75 -7.03 8.41
CA ARG A 340 -4.45 -7.06 7.77
C ARG A 340 -3.53 -8.14 8.34
N ALA A 341 -3.72 -8.58 9.58
CA ALA A 341 -3.02 -9.75 10.11
C ALA A 341 -3.38 -11.00 9.29
N TYR A 342 -4.66 -11.19 8.98
CA TYR A 342 -5.12 -12.27 8.10
C TYR A 342 -4.58 -12.09 6.67
N ALA A 343 -4.60 -10.88 6.12
CA ALA A 343 -4.02 -10.63 4.80
C ALA A 343 -2.55 -11.07 4.72
N TRP A 344 -1.71 -10.61 5.65
CA TRP A 344 -0.29 -10.99 5.67
C TRP A 344 -0.07 -12.47 5.89
N TYR A 345 -0.83 -13.05 6.82
CA TYR A 345 -0.71 -14.45 7.15
C TYR A 345 -1.15 -15.36 6.00
N MET A 346 -2.34 -15.13 5.44
CA MET A 346 -2.93 -15.95 4.40
C MET A 346 -2.23 -15.74 3.05
N LEU A 347 -2.04 -14.48 2.64
CA LEU A 347 -1.42 -14.18 1.35
C LEU A 347 0.05 -14.58 1.34
N GLY A 348 0.79 -14.28 2.40
CA GLY A 348 2.19 -14.70 2.53
C GLY A 348 2.33 -16.20 2.46
N MET A 349 1.49 -16.95 3.16
CA MET A 349 1.54 -18.40 3.17
C MET A 349 1.18 -19.01 1.81
N THR A 350 0.12 -18.51 1.18
CA THR A 350 -0.33 -18.99 -0.12
C THR A 350 0.68 -18.66 -1.21
N ARG A 351 1.33 -17.49 -1.13
CA ARG A 351 2.43 -17.11 -2.01
C ARG A 351 3.66 -17.99 -1.79
N THR A 352 4.10 -18.21 -0.55
CA THR A 352 5.17 -19.17 -0.23
C THR A 352 4.88 -20.54 -0.84
N TRP A 353 3.66 -21.07 -0.64
CA TRP A 353 3.24 -22.35 -1.19
C TRP A 353 3.29 -22.35 -2.73
N HIS A 354 2.71 -21.33 -3.38
CA HIS A 354 2.62 -21.26 -4.83
C HIS A 354 4.00 -21.22 -5.50
N GLU A 355 4.93 -20.44 -4.96
CA GLU A 355 6.30 -20.35 -5.48
C GLU A 355 7.05 -21.68 -5.33
N LEU A 356 6.96 -22.33 -4.16
CA LEU A 356 7.65 -23.60 -3.92
C LEU A 356 7.02 -24.75 -4.72
N LYS A 357 5.69 -24.83 -4.78
CA LYS A 357 4.94 -25.84 -5.56
C LYS A 357 5.33 -25.81 -7.03
N SER A 358 5.55 -24.62 -7.59
CA SER A 358 5.92 -24.43 -8.99
C SER A 358 7.42 -24.61 -9.27
N SER A 359 8.19 -25.02 -8.26
CA SER A 359 9.64 -25.23 -8.34
C SER A 359 10.03 -26.68 -8.07
N ALA A 360 11.33 -26.99 -8.06
CA ALA A 360 11.86 -28.30 -7.66
C ALA A 360 11.50 -28.71 -6.21
N PHE A 361 11.00 -27.78 -5.40
CA PHE A 361 10.68 -27.98 -3.99
C PHE A 361 9.21 -28.32 -3.70
N GLY A 362 8.38 -28.49 -4.74
CA GLY A 362 6.95 -28.76 -4.57
C GLY A 362 6.62 -30.07 -3.85
N GLN A 363 7.58 -30.98 -3.71
CA GLN A 363 7.43 -32.27 -3.02
C GLN A 363 8.12 -32.33 -1.65
N LEU A 364 8.58 -31.19 -1.11
CA LEU A 364 9.13 -31.17 0.25
C LEU A 364 8.07 -31.67 1.25
N PRO A 365 8.40 -32.58 2.19
CA PRO A 365 7.42 -33.11 3.16
C PRO A 365 6.67 -32.02 3.94
N ALA A 366 7.35 -30.91 4.25
CA ALA A 366 6.79 -29.76 4.97
C ALA A 366 5.69 -29.01 4.19
N MET A 367 5.57 -29.21 2.86
CA MET A 367 4.47 -28.64 2.07
C MET A 367 3.10 -29.10 2.56
N ASN A 368 2.99 -30.34 3.06
CA ASN A 368 1.72 -30.86 3.56
C ASN A 368 1.20 -30.09 4.79
N GLU A 369 2.10 -29.62 5.66
CA GLU A 369 1.72 -28.79 6.81
C GLU A 369 1.27 -27.40 6.36
N LEU A 370 2.01 -26.81 5.42
CA LEU A 370 1.68 -25.52 4.82
C LEU A 370 0.28 -25.56 4.20
N GLU A 371 -0.01 -26.57 3.39
CA GLU A 371 -1.31 -26.73 2.74
C GLU A 371 -2.46 -26.97 3.73
N ARG A 372 -2.23 -27.72 4.81
CA ARG A 372 -3.25 -27.91 5.86
C ARG A 372 -3.59 -26.58 6.54
N GLU A 373 -2.57 -25.78 6.84
CA GLU A 373 -2.79 -24.49 7.46
C GLU A 373 -3.50 -23.51 6.53
N ILE A 374 -3.14 -23.46 5.24
CA ILE A 374 -3.84 -22.63 4.24
C ILE A 374 -5.34 -22.96 4.20
N ARG A 375 -5.69 -24.25 4.11
CA ARG A 375 -7.11 -24.69 4.12
C ARG A 375 -7.81 -24.27 5.41
N ARG A 376 -7.18 -24.51 6.56
CA ARG A 376 -7.74 -24.19 7.88
C ARG A 376 -8.01 -22.70 8.03
N ILE A 377 -7.04 -21.84 7.72
CA ILE A 377 -7.19 -20.39 7.92
C ILE A 377 -8.14 -19.77 6.90
N ALA A 378 -8.24 -20.33 5.68
CA ALA A 378 -9.23 -19.92 4.69
C ALA A 378 -10.66 -20.14 5.21
N ASP A 379 -10.93 -21.32 5.78
CA ASP A 379 -12.24 -21.63 6.39
C ASP A 379 -12.54 -20.73 7.59
N VAL A 380 -11.54 -20.41 8.41
CA VAL A 380 -11.70 -19.49 9.53
C VAL A 380 -12.05 -18.08 9.05
N ALA A 381 -11.36 -17.57 8.02
CA ALA A 381 -11.64 -16.23 7.49
C ALA A 381 -13.07 -16.12 6.94
N LEU A 382 -13.58 -17.16 6.27
CA LEU A 382 -14.94 -17.19 5.74
C LEU A 382 -16.04 -17.19 6.81
N GLN A 383 -15.74 -17.56 8.06
CA GLN A 383 -16.73 -17.45 9.16
C GLN A 383 -17.11 -16.01 9.49
N TRP A 384 -16.26 -15.05 9.12
CA TRP A 384 -16.37 -13.64 9.47
C TRP A 384 -16.65 -12.73 8.27
N VAL A 385 -16.88 -13.31 7.09
CA VAL A 385 -17.19 -12.53 5.88
C VAL A 385 -18.54 -11.82 6.05
N GLN A 386 -18.58 -10.54 5.69
CA GLN A 386 -19.78 -9.73 5.76
C GLN A 386 -20.75 -10.07 4.60
N PRO A 387 -22.04 -9.72 4.69
CA PRO A 387 -23.01 -9.95 3.62
C PRO A 387 -22.61 -9.38 2.27
N GLU A 388 -21.82 -8.30 2.24
CA GLU A 388 -21.27 -7.66 1.04
C GLU A 388 -20.12 -8.47 0.41
N GLY A 389 -19.54 -9.44 1.13
CA GLY A 389 -18.44 -10.29 0.66
C GLY A 389 -17.04 -9.80 1.06
N VAL A 390 -16.96 -8.79 1.91
CA VAL A 390 -15.71 -8.20 2.44
C VAL A 390 -15.61 -8.42 3.95
N TRP A 391 -14.52 -7.95 4.55
CA TRP A 391 -14.28 -8.02 5.99
C TRP A 391 -14.18 -6.62 6.60
N THR A 392 -14.48 -6.54 7.89
CA THR A 392 -14.27 -5.34 8.72
C THR A 392 -12.81 -5.22 9.15
N SER A 393 -12.41 -4.07 9.71
CA SER A 393 -11.04 -3.84 10.21
C SER A 393 -10.61 -4.91 11.23
N PHE A 394 -11.54 -5.40 12.04
CA PHE A 394 -11.36 -6.55 12.91
C PHE A 394 -12.45 -7.57 12.61
N LEU A 395 -12.07 -8.79 12.20
CA LEU A 395 -13.00 -9.79 11.64
C LEU A 395 -14.11 -10.19 12.62
N ASP A 396 -13.81 -10.21 13.92
CA ASP A 396 -14.76 -10.53 14.99
C ASP A 396 -15.56 -9.34 15.51
N ASP A 397 -15.44 -8.17 14.88
CA ASP A 397 -16.09 -6.93 15.31
C ASP A 397 -16.58 -6.10 14.11
N SER A 398 -17.89 -6.22 13.83
CA SER A 398 -18.56 -5.49 12.74
C SER A 398 -18.55 -3.97 12.94
N ASP A 399 -18.48 -3.49 14.17
CA ASP A 399 -18.59 -2.06 14.48
C ASP A 399 -17.33 -1.29 14.05
N THR A 400 -16.22 -2.01 13.81
CA THR A 400 -14.98 -1.42 13.28
C THR A 400 -15.09 -1.02 11.80
N GLY A 401 -16.17 -1.41 11.13
CA GLY A 401 -16.53 -1.06 9.75
C GLY A 401 -15.69 -1.76 8.69
N ILE A 402 -16.20 -1.78 7.44
CA ILE A 402 -15.53 -2.38 6.27
C ILE A 402 -14.15 -1.77 6.06
N GLU A 403 -13.20 -2.59 5.63
CA GLU A 403 -11.84 -2.16 5.31
C GLU A 403 -11.30 -2.92 4.09
N THR A 404 -10.79 -2.17 3.11
CA THR A 404 -10.54 -2.71 1.77
C THR A 404 -9.18 -3.40 1.62
N SER A 405 -8.13 -3.01 2.35
CA SER A 405 -6.79 -3.62 2.18
C SER A 405 -6.71 -5.04 2.74
N GLY A 406 -7.20 -5.25 3.96
CA GLY A 406 -7.30 -6.56 4.59
C GLY A 406 -8.21 -7.48 3.77
N SER A 407 -9.36 -6.96 3.33
CA SER A 407 -10.29 -7.69 2.46
C SER A 407 -9.65 -8.12 1.14
N ALA A 408 -8.95 -7.20 0.47
CA ALA A 408 -8.24 -7.50 -0.79
C ALA A 408 -7.17 -8.58 -0.60
N GLY A 409 -6.38 -8.49 0.48
CA GLY A 409 -5.31 -9.47 0.75
C GLY A 409 -5.84 -10.86 1.12
N ILE A 410 -6.90 -10.94 1.93
CA ILE A 410 -7.59 -12.20 2.25
C ILE A 410 -8.15 -12.81 0.97
N ALA A 411 -8.94 -12.04 0.21
CA ALA A 411 -9.54 -12.50 -1.04
C ALA A 411 -8.48 -12.93 -2.07
N ALA A 412 -7.34 -12.22 -2.18
CA ALA A 412 -6.26 -12.61 -3.07
C ALA A 412 -5.69 -14.00 -2.72
N ALA A 413 -5.52 -14.29 -1.42
CA ALA A 413 -5.09 -15.61 -0.97
C ALA A 413 -6.13 -16.69 -1.29
N LEU A 414 -7.41 -16.41 -1.07
CA LEU A 414 -8.51 -17.32 -1.40
C LEU A 414 -8.57 -17.62 -2.91
N ALA A 415 -8.53 -16.59 -3.75
CA ALA A 415 -8.54 -16.71 -5.20
C ALA A 415 -7.34 -17.52 -5.71
N LEU A 416 -6.13 -17.17 -5.27
CA LEU A 416 -4.90 -17.88 -5.67
C LEU A 416 -4.95 -19.36 -5.24
N GLY A 417 -5.31 -19.63 -3.98
CA GLY A 417 -5.41 -21.00 -3.48
C GLY A 417 -6.46 -21.83 -4.23
N ALA A 418 -7.61 -21.24 -4.58
CA ALA A 418 -8.67 -21.94 -5.29
C ALA A 418 -8.33 -22.17 -6.77
N ARG A 419 -7.76 -21.15 -7.45
CA ARG A 419 -7.31 -21.26 -8.85
C ARG A 419 -6.29 -22.39 -9.03
N GLU A 420 -5.38 -22.54 -8.07
CA GLU A 420 -4.32 -23.55 -8.09
C GLU A 420 -4.76 -24.93 -7.53
N GLY A 421 -6.06 -25.09 -7.25
CA GLY A 421 -6.67 -26.36 -6.82
C GLY A 421 -6.41 -26.75 -5.35
N LEU A 422 -5.88 -25.84 -4.52
CA LEU A 422 -5.65 -26.08 -3.10
C LEU A 422 -6.91 -25.86 -2.25
N LEU A 423 -7.67 -24.82 -2.60
CA LEU A 423 -8.92 -24.43 -1.95
C LEU A 423 -10.14 -24.76 -2.83
N GLU A 424 -11.29 -24.91 -2.18
CA GLU A 424 -12.55 -25.24 -2.84
C GLU A 424 -13.18 -24.06 -3.59
N ARG A 425 -14.13 -24.34 -4.49
CA ARG A 425 -14.89 -23.36 -5.28
C ARG A 425 -15.50 -22.23 -4.43
N ARG A 426 -16.04 -22.53 -3.24
CA ARG A 426 -16.62 -21.53 -2.32
C ARG A 426 -15.65 -20.38 -1.97
N HIS A 427 -14.35 -20.67 -1.92
CA HIS A 427 -13.32 -19.67 -1.63
C HIS A 427 -13.09 -18.75 -2.83
N TYR A 428 -13.16 -19.29 -4.04
CA TYR A 428 -13.10 -18.51 -5.28
C TYR A 428 -14.30 -17.56 -5.38
N GLU A 429 -15.51 -18.07 -5.17
CA GLU A 429 -16.76 -17.27 -5.21
C GLU A 429 -16.75 -16.15 -4.15
N ALA A 430 -16.23 -16.42 -2.95
CA ALA A 430 -16.04 -15.40 -1.93
C ALA A 430 -15.06 -14.30 -2.38
N ALA A 431 -13.97 -14.67 -3.05
CA ALA A 431 -13.01 -13.71 -3.59
C ALA A 431 -13.58 -12.89 -4.76
N GLU A 432 -14.39 -13.48 -5.64
CA GLU A 432 -15.11 -12.75 -6.71
C GLU A 432 -16.05 -11.70 -6.13
N LYS A 433 -16.81 -12.07 -5.10
CA LYS A 433 -17.71 -11.15 -4.41
C LYS A 433 -16.95 -10.01 -3.74
N ALA A 434 -15.83 -10.32 -3.08
CA ALA A 434 -14.95 -9.30 -2.49
C ALA A 434 -14.41 -8.34 -3.55
N LEU A 435 -13.98 -8.84 -4.72
CA LEU A 435 -13.51 -7.99 -5.82
C LEU A 435 -14.59 -7.03 -6.30
N ALA A 436 -15.81 -7.52 -6.50
CA ALA A 436 -16.94 -6.70 -6.94
C ALA A 436 -17.24 -5.56 -5.96
N GLU A 437 -17.24 -5.86 -4.66
CA GLU A 437 -17.46 -4.85 -3.62
C GLU A 437 -16.31 -3.83 -3.56
N ILE A 438 -15.05 -4.30 -3.54
CA ILE A 438 -13.87 -3.43 -3.42
C ILE A 438 -13.74 -2.48 -4.63
N GLN A 439 -14.18 -2.87 -5.82
CA GLN A 439 -14.16 -2.00 -7.00
C GLN A 439 -15.00 -0.72 -6.82
N SER A 440 -16.03 -0.76 -5.99
CA SER A 440 -16.85 0.43 -5.66
C SER A 440 -16.09 1.49 -4.84
N TYR A 441 -14.99 1.10 -4.19
CA TYR A 441 -14.12 1.98 -3.40
C TYR A 441 -12.99 2.63 -4.22
N LEU A 442 -12.87 2.32 -5.51
CA LEU A 442 -11.92 2.99 -6.38
C LEU A 442 -12.37 4.43 -6.63
N THR A 443 -11.45 5.38 -6.52
CA THR A 443 -11.67 6.75 -6.99
C THR A 443 -11.79 6.76 -8.53
N PRO A 444 -12.28 7.84 -9.16
CA PRO A 444 -12.41 7.88 -10.62
C PRO A 444 -11.10 7.62 -11.39
N ASP A 445 -9.97 8.02 -10.81
CA ASP A 445 -8.63 7.75 -11.32
C ASP A 445 -8.02 6.42 -10.84
N GLY A 446 -8.81 5.59 -10.16
CA GLY A 446 -8.44 4.22 -9.82
C GLY A 446 -7.58 4.07 -8.56
N ILE A 447 -7.51 5.06 -7.69
CA ILE A 447 -6.84 4.93 -6.38
C ILE A 447 -7.80 4.26 -5.40
N LEU A 448 -7.31 3.29 -4.63
CA LEU A 448 -8.15 2.57 -3.68
C LEU A 448 -8.37 3.38 -2.41
N SER A 449 -9.65 3.61 -2.06
CA SER A 449 -10.10 4.15 -0.78
C SER A 449 -10.55 3.05 0.19
N GLY A 450 -11.05 3.43 1.37
CA GLY A 450 -11.56 2.47 2.35
C GLY A 450 -10.48 1.66 3.06
N VAL A 451 -9.22 2.07 2.94
CA VAL A 451 -8.07 1.37 3.55
C VAL A 451 -7.86 1.85 4.99
N THR A 452 -7.58 0.98 5.95
CA THR A 452 -7.17 1.42 7.30
C THR A 452 -5.79 2.07 7.27
N GLN A 453 -5.55 3.06 8.12
CA GLN A 453 -4.21 3.64 8.24
C GLN A 453 -3.20 2.59 8.74
N HIS A 454 -1.90 2.77 8.51
CA HIS A 454 -0.89 1.93 9.17
C HIS A 454 -1.00 2.04 10.71
N ASN A 455 -0.55 1.00 11.41
CA ASN A 455 -0.90 0.81 12.82
C ASN A 455 -0.03 1.61 13.81
N ALA A 456 0.71 2.63 13.37
CA ALA A 456 1.50 3.49 14.27
C ALA A 456 0.65 4.27 15.28
N GLY A 457 -0.61 4.56 14.97
CA GLY A 457 -1.58 5.13 15.90
C GLY A 457 -2.23 4.11 16.85
N GLY A 458 -1.76 2.86 16.87
CA GLY A 458 -2.26 1.83 17.77
C GLY A 458 -3.66 1.31 17.43
N ILE A 459 -4.24 0.55 18.36
CA ILE A 459 -5.55 -0.11 18.18
C ILE A 459 -6.67 0.92 17.97
N GLU A 460 -6.66 2.03 18.71
CA GLU A 460 -7.70 3.06 18.63
C GLU A 460 -7.86 3.60 17.20
N LEU A 461 -6.75 3.87 16.51
CA LEU A 461 -6.78 4.31 15.11
C LEU A 461 -7.35 3.23 14.18
N GLN A 462 -7.14 1.95 14.48
CA GLN A 462 -7.62 0.84 13.67
C GLN A 462 -9.10 0.53 13.89
N THR A 463 -9.66 0.87 15.06
CA THR A 463 -11.05 0.58 15.44
C THR A 463 -12.00 1.76 15.20
N CYS A 464 -11.49 3.00 15.09
CA CYS A 464 -12.33 4.20 15.04
C CYS A 464 -12.99 4.52 13.69
N GLY A 465 -12.91 3.61 12.71
CA GLY A 465 -13.51 3.83 11.38
C GLY A 465 -12.72 4.77 10.45
N TYR A 466 -11.56 5.30 10.85
CA TYR A 466 -10.73 6.13 9.97
C TYR A 466 -10.22 5.35 8.76
N ARG A 467 -10.40 5.90 7.56
CA ARG A 467 -10.00 5.29 6.28
C ARG A 467 -9.24 6.29 5.41
N VAL A 468 -8.35 5.76 4.59
CA VAL A 468 -7.42 6.51 3.75
C VAL A 468 -7.42 5.98 2.32
N LEU A 469 -6.84 6.79 1.43
CA LEU A 469 -6.35 6.31 0.14
C LEU A 469 -5.02 5.58 0.37
N SER A 470 -4.81 4.44 -0.30
CA SER A 470 -3.53 3.73 -0.21
C SER A 470 -3.22 2.85 -1.41
N GLN A 471 -2.05 3.11 -1.99
CA GLN A 471 -1.48 2.35 -3.09
C GLN A 471 -0.97 0.97 -2.64
N MET A 472 -0.60 0.80 -1.35
CA MET A 472 -0.35 -0.54 -0.80
C MET A 472 -1.60 -1.42 -0.90
N GLY A 473 -2.78 -0.88 -0.58
CA GLY A 473 -4.05 -1.58 -0.77
C GLY A 473 -4.33 -1.91 -2.24
N MET A 474 -3.94 -1.01 -3.16
CA MET A 474 -3.99 -1.28 -4.61
C MET A 474 -3.11 -2.48 -5.01
N GLY A 475 -1.95 -2.64 -4.38
CA GLY A 475 -1.08 -3.80 -4.58
C GLY A 475 -1.76 -5.12 -4.21
N LEU A 476 -2.50 -5.16 -3.12
CA LEU A 476 -3.29 -6.34 -2.73
C LEU A 476 -4.47 -6.58 -3.67
N LEU A 477 -5.17 -5.51 -4.08
CA LEU A 477 -6.25 -5.60 -5.06
C LEU A 477 -5.75 -6.09 -6.42
N ALA A 478 -4.57 -5.69 -6.86
CA ALA A 478 -3.98 -6.15 -8.12
C ALA A 478 -3.69 -7.65 -8.10
N GLN A 479 -3.24 -8.18 -6.96
CA GLN A 479 -3.04 -9.62 -6.78
C GLN A 479 -4.37 -10.39 -6.81
N LEU A 480 -5.42 -9.85 -6.17
CA LEU A 480 -6.78 -10.40 -6.25
C LEU A 480 -7.28 -10.40 -7.71
N TYR A 481 -7.21 -9.26 -8.39
CA TYR A 481 -7.61 -9.10 -9.78
C TYR A 481 -6.89 -10.09 -10.71
N ALA A 482 -5.57 -10.26 -10.53
CA ALA A 482 -4.78 -11.22 -11.29
C ALA A 482 -5.10 -12.69 -10.97
N SER A 483 -5.60 -12.98 -9.77
CA SER A 483 -5.90 -14.35 -9.33
C SER A 483 -7.28 -14.83 -9.76
N LEU A 484 -8.19 -13.91 -10.11
CA LEU A 484 -9.55 -14.20 -10.58
C LEU A 484 -9.68 -14.26 -12.11
N ASP A 485 -8.57 -14.22 -12.86
CA ASP A 485 -8.53 -14.26 -14.32
C ASP A 485 -9.66 -13.41 -14.96
N VAL A 486 -9.69 -12.11 -14.63
CA VAL A 486 -10.59 -11.15 -15.28
C VAL A 486 -10.06 -10.84 -16.69
N ARG A 487 -10.13 -11.86 -17.56
CA ARG A 487 -10.35 -11.85 -19.01
C ARG A 487 -9.99 -13.21 -19.64
N LYS A 488 -10.98 -13.85 -20.25
CA LYS A 488 -11.19 -13.58 -21.67
C LYS A 488 -12.47 -12.75 -21.80
N PRO A 489 -12.45 -11.55 -22.39
CA PRO A 489 -13.64 -11.11 -23.11
C PRO A 489 -13.88 -12.14 -24.21
N GLU A 490 -15.14 -12.51 -24.45
CA GLU A 490 -15.52 -13.29 -25.63
C GLU A 490 -15.01 -12.65 -26.93
#